data_AF-E4TKE8-F1
#
_entry.id   AF-E4TKE8-F1
#
_cell.length_a   1.000
_cell.length_b   1.000
_cell.length_c   1.000
_cell.angle_alpha   90.00
_cell.angle_beta   90.00
_cell.angle_gamma   90.00
#
_symmetry.space_group_name_H-M   'P 1'
#
loop_
_entity.id
_entity.type
_entity.pdbx_description
1 polymer ?
#
loop_
_entity_poly.entity_id
_entity_poly.type
_entity_poly.pdbx_seq_one_letter_code
_entity_poly.pdbx_strand_id
1 'polypeptide(L)' 'MSREEVKTAINEMLEKIPEEALQDVFDYLKSVQDKSAASITLSKNLRTILKEDKELLERLAK' A
#
# COMPACT_ATOMS: atom_id res chain seq x y z
N MET A 1 9.94 -3.53 11.44
CA MET A 1 10.14 -4.72 10.60
C MET A 1 11.41 -4.54 9.79
N SER A 2 12.25 -5.57 9.74
CA SER A 2 13.37 -5.66 8.83
C SER A 2 12.90 -5.93 7.39
N ARG A 3 13.78 -5.71 6.41
CA ARG A 3 13.47 -5.97 5.00
C ARG A 3 13.08 -7.42 4.74
N GLU A 4 13.71 -8.36 5.45
CA GLU A 4 13.45 -9.79 5.31
C GLU A 4 12.09 -10.17 5.91
N GLU A 5 11.72 -9.62 7.07
CA GLU A 5 10.40 -9.82 7.67
C GLU A 5 9.26 -9.34 6.75
N VAL A 6 9.46 -8.21 6.07
CA VAL A 6 8.46 -7.67 5.13
C VAL A 6 8.32 -8.57 3.90
N LYS A 7 9.42 -9.10 3.35
CA LYS A 7 9.34 -10.05 2.23
C LYS A 7 8.60 -11.33 2.60
N THR A 8 8.90 -11.90 3.77
CA THR A 8 8.24 -13.11 4.24
C THR A 8 6.75 -12.90 4.40
N ALA A 9 6.34 -11.80 5.04
CA ALA A 9 4.93 -11.46 5.20
C ALA A 9 4.20 -11.26 3.86
N ILE A 10 4.85 -10.66 2.86
CA ILE A 10 4.27 -10.51 1.51
C ILE A 10 4.07 -11.88 0.86
N ASN A 11 5.06 -12.78 0.92
CA ASN A 11 4.95 -14.13 0.34
C ASN A 11 3.81 -14.94 0.98
N GLU A 12 3.70 -14.92 2.31
CA GLU A 12 2.60 -15.60 3.03
C GLU A 12 1.21 -15.07 2.65
N MET A 13 1.13 -13.78 2.29
CA MET A 13 -0.11 -13.14 1.86
C MET A 13 -0.45 -13.54 0.42
N LEU A 14 0.55 -13.60 -0.47
CA LEU A 14 0.38 -14.00 -1.87
C LEU A 14 -0.14 -15.45 -2.01
N GLU A 15 0.27 -16.36 -1.13
CA GLU A 15 -0.24 -17.75 -1.13
C GLU A 15 -1.74 -17.86 -0.83
N LYS A 16 -2.33 -16.85 -0.20
CA LYS A 16 -3.74 -16.84 0.19
C LYS A 16 -4.63 -16.08 -0.78
N ILE A 17 -4.04 -15.45 -1.80
CA ILE A 17 -4.77 -14.63 -2.77
C ILE A 17 -5.25 -15.52 -3.93
N PRO A 18 -6.50 -15.38 -4.38
CA PRO A 18 -7.00 -16.08 -5.56
C PRO A 18 -6.20 -15.76 -6.81
N GLU A 19 -6.06 -16.72 -7.71
CA GLU A 19 -5.27 -16.57 -8.95
C GLU A 19 -5.74 -15.39 -9.81
N GLU A 20 -7.03 -15.08 -9.79
CA GLU A 20 -7.59 -13.94 -10.52
C GLU A 20 -7.09 -12.58 -10.01
N ALA A 21 -6.78 -12.48 -8.72
CA ALA A 21 -6.32 -11.24 -8.08
C ALA A 21 -4.78 -11.15 -7.98
N LEU A 22 -4.08 -12.28 -8.18
CA LEU A 22 -2.61 -12.33 -8.17
C LEU A 22 -2.00 -11.48 -9.29
N GLN A 23 -2.65 -11.43 -10.45
CA GLN A 23 -2.23 -10.60 -11.58
C GLN A 23 -2.30 -9.11 -11.24
N ASP A 24 -3.41 -8.66 -10.63
CA ASP A 24 -3.58 -7.28 -10.20
C ASP A 24 -2.55 -6.87 -9.14
N VAL A 25 -2.23 -7.78 -8.21
CA VAL A 25 -1.19 -7.57 -7.19
C VAL A 25 0.18 -7.46 -7.82
N PHE A 26 0.50 -8.31 -8.80
CA PHE A 26 1.75 -8.24 -9.55
C PHE A 26 1.90 -6.90 -10.28
N ASP A 27 0.84 -6.45 -10.98
CA ASP A 27 0.86 -5.19 -11.71
C ASP A 27 1.01 -3.99 -10.76
N TYR A 28 0.40 -4.05 -9.57
CA TYR A 28 0.61 -3.06 -8.52
C TYR A 28 2.06 -3.06 -8.01
N LEU A 29 2.63 -4.23 -7.66
CA LEU A 29 4.00 -4.34 -7.18
C LEU A 29 5.01 -3.82 -8.22
N LYS A 30 4.79 -4.12 -9.50
CA LYS A 30 5.58 -3.61 -10.62
C LYS A 30 5.47 -2.09 -10.75
N SER A 31 4.25 -1.54 -10.64
CA SER A 31 4.04 -0.08 -10.65
C SER A 31 4.75 0.66 -9.51
N VAL A 32 5.02 -0.03 -8.40
CA VAL A 32 5.76 0.50 -7.25
C VAL A 32 7.27 0.28 -7.40
N GLN A 33 7.71 -0.79 -8.07
CA GLN A 33 9.12 -1.04 -8.36
C GLN A 33 9.74 0.04 -9.27
N ASP A 34 8.98 0.49 -10.27
CA ASP A 34 9.44 1.52 -11.22
C ASP A 34 9.37 2.94 -10.64
N LYS A 35 8.79 3.09 -9.45
CA LYS A 35 8.62 4.38 -8.78
C LYS A 35 9.87 4.74 -7.97
N SER A 36 10.34 5.98 -8.13
CA SER A 36 11.41 6.50 -7.30
C SER A 36 11.01 6.51 -5.82
N ALA A 37 11.98 6.31 -4.93
CA ALA A 37 11.77 6.38 -3.48
C ALA A 37 11.10 7.70 -3.04
N ALA A 38 11.39 8.80 -3.75
CA ALA A 38 10.73 10.09 -3.53
C ALA A 38 9.24 10.03 -3.86
N SER A 39 8.83 9.38 -4.94
CA SER A 39 7.41 9.25 -5.30
C SER A 39 6.64 8.30 -4.38
N ILE A 40 7.30 7.24 -3.88
CA ILE A 40 6.73 6.34 -2.86
C ILE A 40 6.49 7.12 -1.55
N THR A 41 7.47 7.92 -1.13
CA THR A 41 7.36 8.78 0.06
C THR A 41 6.25 9.80 -0.10
N LEU A 42 6.16 10.47 -1.26
CA LEU A 42 5.09 11.42 -1.57
C LEU A 42 3.70 10.74 -1.52
N SER A 43 3.55 9.57 -2.16
CA SER A 43 2.30 8.82 -2.17
C SER A 43 1.87 8.38 -0.77
N LYS A 44 2.84 8.01 0.08
CA LYS A 44 2.60 7.66 1.48
C LYS A 44 2.11 8.88 2.28
N ASN A 45 2.80 10.02 2.16
CA ASN A 45 2.43 11.25 2.85
C ASN A 45 1.03 11.73 2.43
N LEU A 46 0.73 11.70 1.13
CA LEU A 46 -0.58 12.06 0.61
C LEU A 46 -1.69 11.15 1.16
N ARG A 47 -1.45 9.83 1.22
CA ARG A 47 -2.42 8.88 1.79
C ARG A 47 -2.68 9.17 3.27
N THR A 48 -1.65 9.53 4.03
CA THR A 48 -1.80 9.93 5.44
C THR A 48 -2.67 11.18 5.56
N ILE A 49 -2.36 12.25 4.81
CA ILE A 49 -3.13 13.50 4.81
C ILE A 49 -4.59 13.24 4.49
N LEU A 50 -4.88 12.49 3.42
CA LEU A 50 -6.26 12.19 3.01
C LEU A 50 -7.02 11.37 4.07
N LYS A 51 -6.33 10.50 4.79
CA LYS A 51 -6.94 9.72 5.88
C LYS A 51 -7.26 10.62 7.08
N GLU A 52 -6.32 11.47 7.49
CA GLU A 52 -6.50 12.43 8.59
C GLU A 52 -7.64 13.41 8.27
N ASP A 53 -7.70 13.91 7.04
CA ASP A 53 -8.74 14.81 6.57
C ASP A 53 -10.12 14.14 6.57
N LYS A 54 -10.20 12.89 6.09
CA LYS A 54 -11.43 12.08 6.17
C LYS A 54 -11.90 11.91 7.62
N GLU A 55 -11.00 11.54 8.53
CA GLU A 55 -11.34 11.38 9.95
C GLU A 55 -11.81 12.69 10.60
N LEU A 56 -11.22 13.82 10.22
CA LEU A 56 -11.64 15.14 10.67
C LEU A 56 -13.03 15.49 10.14
N LEU A 57 -13.27 15.30 8.83
CA LEU A 57 -14.57 15.54 8.21
C LEU A 57 -15.68 14.69 8.84
N GLU A 58 -15.41 13.41 9.14
CA GLU A 58 -16.35 12.52 9.84
C GLU A 58 -16.69 13.01 11.26
N ARG A 59 -15.76 13.67 11.95
CA ARG A 59 -16.01 14.28 13.27
C ARG A 59 -16.83 15.56 13.18
N LEU A 60 -16.60 16.37 12.15
CA LEU A 60 -17.29 17.65 11.93
C LEU A 60 -18.70 17.49 11.37
N ALA A 61 -18.98 16.37 10.68
CA ALA A 61 -20.30 16.05 10.16
C ALA A 61 -21.27 15.48 11.22
N LYS A 62 -20.87 15.41 12.50
CA LYS A 62 -21.70 14.99 13.63
C LYS A 62 -22.31 16.17 14.39
#